data_AF-A0A364NX79-F1
#
_entry.id   AF-A0A364NX79-F1
#
_cell.length_a   1.000
_cell.length_b   1.000
_cell.length_c   1.000
_cell.angle_alpha   90.00
_cell.angle_beta   90.00
_cell.angle_gamma   90.00
#
_symmetry.space_group_name_H-M   'P 1'
#
loop_
_entity.id
_entity.type
_entity.pdbx_description
1 polymer ?
#
loop_
_entity_poly.entity_id
_entity_poly.type
_entity_poly.pdbx_seq_one_letter_code
_entity_poly.pdbx_strand_id
1 'polypeptide(L)'
;MAGNSFDVVNYSVRPNKNVERKLLAESLAALAPQFNISDYRYVGFGSMWFTDFALFHRTLQISDMISIEGGGEDAVRRAEFNRPHTCICVLGGYSTEVLASAIEDKKRSIVWLDYDKGPGEAPAEEDIEIFFRHASSGSIVMFSMNAHGERIRLRKDTGKGFKPRLEGLKDLLKHLVPSWVKEDDLKNETYPSTLARIFLDHMKSIPVRLGRTVKFIPLYNIYYRDGAPMITVGGMLCDKSDETTLTSLNLDKRFFYIGEEPQLRIEVPHLTPKEKILIDCTVPYNLRNDCKMIGLDGLGPNDGMENAPISREMLEQYVKFHRYFPYYAEVI
;
A
#
# COMPACT_ATOMS: atom_id res chain seq x y z
N MET A 1 -12.24 7.01 24.41
CA MET A 1 -11.03 7.24 23.61
C MET A 1 -10.74 5.94 22.90
N ALA A 2 -10.93 5.89 21.57
CA ALA A 2 -10.44 4.76 20.80
C ALA A 2 -8.91 4.91 20.74
N GLY A 3 -8.16 3.93 21.23
CA GLY A 3 -6.70 3.92 21.08
C GLY A 3 -6.32 3.95 19.61
N ASN A 4 -5.18 4.57 19.30
CA ASN A 4 -4.65 4.53 17.94
C ASN A 4 -4.32 3.07 17.59
N SER A 5 -4.47 2.68 16.31
CA SER A 5 -4.30 1.28 15.88
C SER A 5 -2.93 0.69 16.22
N PHE A 6 -1.90 1.54 16.29
CA PHE A 6 -0.54 1.15 16.67
C PHE A 6 -0.38 0.78 18.16
N ASP A 7 -1.31 1.18 19.04
CA ASP A 7 -1.28 0.81 20.47
C ASP A 7 -1.90 -0.58 20.73
N VAL A 8 -2.60 -1.18 19.74
CA VAL A 8 -3.39 -2.41 19.92
C VAL A 8 -2.72 -3.64 19.31
N VAL A 9 -1.93 -3.49 18.24
CA VAL A 9 -1.26 -4.60 17.53
C VAL A 9 0.17 -4.20 17.21
N ASN A 10 1.13 -5.11 17.41
CA ASN A 10 2.50 -4.88 16.93
C ASN A 10 2.49 -4.80 15.39
N TYR A 11 2.66 -3.59 14.86
CA TYR A 11 2.62 -3.30 13.43
C TYR A 11 3.69 -4.06 12.61
N SER A 12 4.71 -4.58 13.28
CA SER A 12 5.82 -5.33 12.69
C SER A 12 5.48 -6.80 12.41
N VAL A 13 4.42 -7.35 13.02
CA VAL A 13 4.02 -8.77 12.88
C VAL A 13 2.84 -9.01 11.94
N ARG A 14 2.43 -7.99 11.18
CA ARG A 14 1.34 -8.07 10.19
C ARG A 14 1.85 -8.74 8.90
N PRO A 15 1.51 -10.02 8.62
CA PRO A 15 2.16 -10.78 7.57
C PRO A 15 1.87 -10.22 6.17
N ASN A 16 0.62 -9.85 5.88
CA ASN A 16 0.27 -9.35 4.56
C ASN A 16 0.83 -7.93 4.34
N LYS A 17 0.76 -7.04 5.36
CA LYS A 17 1.42 -5.72 5.33
C LYS A 17 2.94 -5.86 5.13
N ASN A 18 3.59 -6.86 5.73
CA ASN A 18 5.02 -7.10 5.53
C ASN A 18 5.34 -7.46 4.07
N VAL A 19 4.50 -8.30 3.44
CA VAL A 19 4.63 -8.61 2.01
C VAL A 19 4.43 -7.36 1.16
N GLU A 20 3.37 -6.58 1.41
CA GLU A 20 3.14 -5.30 0.71
C GLU A 20 4.38 -4.38 0.76
N ARG A 21 4.93 -4.16 1.95
CA ARG A 21 6.12 -3.34 2.16
C ARG A 21 7.31 -3.79 1.30
N LYS A 22 7.55 -5.10 1.25
CA LYS A 22 8.67 -5.66 0.48
C LYS A 22 8.42 -5.60 -1.04
N LEU A 23 7.18 -5.80 -1.49
CA LEU A 23 6.80 -5.63 -2.89
C LEU A 23 7.07 -4.19 -3.35
N LEU A 24 6.62 -3.21 -2.56
CA LEU A 24 6.84 -1.79 -2.81
C LEU A 24 8.33 -1.44 -2.79
N ALA A 25 9.08 -1.91 -1.80
CA ALA A 25 10.52 -1.66 -1.72
C ALA A 25 11.28 -2.26 -2.92
N GLU A 26 10.94 -3.48 -3.36
CA GLU A 26 11.60 -4.10 -4.51
C GLU A 26 11.28 -3.38 -5.82
N SER A 27 10.02 -2.98 -6.05
CA SER A 27 9.67 -2.24 -7.27
C SER A 27 10.25 -0.84 -7.30
N LEU A 28 10.33 -0.15 -6.16
CA LEU A 28 11.00 1.14 -6.04
C LEU A 28 12.51 0.99 -6.30
N ALA A 29 13.17 -0.03 -5.75
CA ALA A 29 14.59 -0.29 -6.03
C ALA A 29 14.84 -0.53 -7.53
N ALA A 30 13.89 -1.15 -8.23
CA ALA A 30 13.99 -1.38 -9.67
C ALA A 30 13.90 -0.10 -10.52
N LEU A 31 13.46 1.02 -9.96
CA LEU A 31 13.48 2.34 -10.61
C LEU A 31 14.85 3.01 -10.55
N ALA A 32 15.71 2.62 -9.60
CA ALA A 32 16.99 3.26 -9.33
C ALA A 32 17.90 3.48 -10.57
N PRO A 33 17.99 2.57 -11.56
CA PRO A 33 18.84 2.77 -12.73
C PRO A 33 18.50 3.99 -13.58
N GLN A 34 17.29 4.52 -13.48
CA GLN A 34 16.82 5.67 -14.27
C GLN A 34 16.34 6.84 -13.41
N PHE A 35 15.97 6.58 -12.16
CA PHE A 35 15.37 7.56 -11.27
C PHE A 35 16.19 7.84 -10.00
N ASN A 36 17.44 7.36 -9.86
CA ASN A 36 18.33 7.66 -8.71
C ASN A 36 17.58 7.74 -7.36
N ILE A 37 16.92 6.64 -6.99
CA ILE A 37 15.96 6.62 -5.88
C ILE A 37 16.59 7.01 -4.54
N SER A 38 17.90 6.81 -4.34
CA SER A 38 18.64 7.27 -3.17
C SER A 38 18.58 8.79 -2.95
N ASP A 39 18.41 9.56 -4.02
CA ASP A 39 18.34 11.03 -3.99
C ASP A 39 16.92 11.55 -3.71
N TYR A 40 15.92 10.66 -3.67
CA TYR A 40 14.54 11.05 -3.40
C TYR A 40 14.35 11.46 -1.95
N ARG A 41 13.29 12.21 -1.70
CA ARG A 41 12.72 12.36 -0.35
C ARG A 41 11.68 11.28 -0.10
N TYR A 42 11.71 10.64 1.06
CA TYR A 42 10.59 9.81 1.52
C TYR A 42 9.72 10.61 2.49
N VAL A 43 8.41 10.65 2.25
CA VAL A 43 7.43 11.26 3.16
C VAL A 43 6.38 10.21 3.53
N GLY A 44 6.11 10.03 4.82
CA GLY A 44 5.12 9.06 5.28
C GLY A 44 4.78 9.22 6.76
N PHE A 45 4.11 8.20 7.32
CA PHE A 45 3.74 8.16 8.74
C PHE A 45 4.63 7.15 9.46
N GLY A 46 5.42 7.62 10.42
CA GLY A 46 6.39 6.79 11.16
C GLY A 46 5.79 6.21 12.43
N SER A 47 4.90 6.96 13.09
CA SER A 47 4.39 6.63 14.42
C SER A 47 5.56 6.32 15.37
N MET A 48 5.40 5.36 16.29
CA MET A 48 6.49 4.92 17.16
C MET A 48 7.40 3.85 16.55
N TRP A 49 7.02 3.23 15.43
CA TRP A 49 7.69 2.03 14.92
C TRP A 49 8.65 2.29 13.77
N PHE A 50 8.41 3.34 12.97
CA PHE A 50 9.24 3.71 11.81
C PHE A 50 9.58 2.54 10.87
N THR A 51 8.72 1.51 10.80
CA THR A 51 9.01 0.27 10.07
C THR A 51 9.26 0.53 8.59
N ASP A 52 8.43 1.38 8.00
CA ASP A 52 8.52 1.76 6.58
C ASP A 52 9.75 2.63 6.30
N PHE A 53 10.05 3.56 7.20
CA PHE A 53 11.27 4.39 7.15
C PHE A 53 12.53 3.54 7.22
N ALA A 54 12.64 2.65 8.20
CA ALA A 54 13.80 1.77 8.36
C ALA A 54 13.97 0.84 7.15
N LEU A 55 12.86 0.32 6.61
CA LEU A 55 12.89 -0.49 5.40
C LEU A 55 13.44 0.31 4.21
N PHE A 56 12.83 1.46 3.90
CA PHE A 56 13.20 2.26 2.72
C PHE A 56 14.60 2.85 2.86
N HIS A 57 15.03 3.22 4.07
CA HIS A 57 16.40 3.67 4.31
C HIS A 57 17.39 2.56 3.95
N ARG A 58 17.16 1.34 4.45
CA ARG A 58 18.05 0.20 4.22
C ARG A 58 18.05 -0.28 2.76
N THR A 59 16.88 -0.36 2.13
CA THR A 59 16.76 -0.98 0.79
C THR A 59 16.93 0.01 -0.35
N LEU A 60 16.53 1.27 -0.15
CA LEU A 60 16.57 2.31 -1.18
C LEU A 60 17.67 3.34 -0.95
N GLN A 61 18.37 3.28 0.19
CA GLN A 61 19.44 4.21 0.57
C GLN A 61 19.00 5.68 0.63
N ILE A 62 17.70 5.91 0.85
CA ILE A 62 17.14 7.26 1.01
C ILE A 62 17.63 7.85 2.33
N SER A 63 18.15 9.08 2.28
CA SER A 63 18.67 9.81 3.45
C SER A 63 17.98 11.16 3.68
N ASP A 64 16.97 11.49 2.87
CA ASP A 64 16.06 12.62 3.11
C ASP A 64 14.68 12.04 3.44
N MET A 65 14.30 12.06 4.71
CA MET A 65 13.08 11.42 5.20
C MET A 65 12.28 12.35 6.10
N ILE A 66 10.98 12.48 5.84
CA ILE A 66 10.05 13.26 6.64
C ILE A 66 8.93 12.36 7.15
N SER A 67 8.79 12.30 8.47
CA SER A 67 7.69 11.63 9.17
C SER A 67 6.64 12.65 9.57
N ILE A 68 5.42 12.53 9.07
CA ILE A 68 4.30 13.39 9.47
C ILE A 68 3.56 12.72 10.63
N GLU A 69 3.49 13.40 11.78
CA GLU A 69 2.91 12.84 12.99
C GLU A 69 1.77 13.72 13.53
N GLY A 70 0.56 13.17 13.45
CA GLY A 70 -0.63 13.72 14.07
C GLY A 70 -0.82 13.26 15.51
N GLY A 71 -1.88 13.73 16.18
CA GLY A 71 -2.23 13.29 17.54
C GLY A 71 -1.67 14.15 18.67
N GLY A 72 -1.18 15.36 18.36
CA GLY A 72 -0.75 16.35 19.34
C GLY A 72 0.72 16.21 19.79
N GLU A 73 1.15 17.10 20.67
CA GLU A 73 2.56 17.23 21.08
C GLU A 73 3.14 15.95 21.69
N ASP A 74 2.35 15.15 22.41
CA ASP A 74 2.81 13.89 23.01
C ASP A 74 3.15 12.84 21.96
N ALA A 75 2.33 12.72 20.92
CA ALA A 75 2.59 11.79 19.81
C ALA A 75 3.85 12.20 19.05
N VAL A 76 4.02 13.50 18.76
CA VAL A 76 5.20 14.05 18.10
C VAL A 76 6.46 13.82 18.94
N ARG A 77 6.41 14.11 20.25
CA ARG A 77 7.54 13.86 21.17
C ARG A 77 7.90 12.37 21.24
N ARG A 78 6.90 11.48 21.26
CA ARG A 78 7.12 10.04 21.25
C ARG A 78 7.75 9.58 19.94
N ALA A 79 7.32 10.11 18.79
CA ALA A 79 7.91 9.80 17.50
C ALA A 79 9.36 10.30 17.41
N GLU A 80 9.65 11.52 17.84
CA GLU A 80 11.01 12.07 17.91
C GLU A 80 11.94 11.23 18.79
N PHE A 81 11.44 10.74 19.93
CA PHE A 81 12.20 9.86 20.82
C PHE A 81 12.51 8.49 20.15
N ASN A 82 11.58 7.95 19.37
CA ASN A 82 11.69 6.61 18.78
C ASN A 82 12.31 6.60 17.37
N ARG A 83 12.63 7.75 16.78
CA ARG A 83 13.15 7.79 15.40
C ARG A 83 14.46 6.97 15.30
N PRO A 84 14.54 5.99 14.38
CA PRO A 84 15.68 5.07 14.33
C PRO A 84 16.94 5.68 13.70
N HIS A 85 16.77 6.74 12.90
CA HIS A 85 17.85 7.34 12.13
C HIS A 85 17.80 8.87 12.22
N THR A 86 18.98 9.50 12.30
CA THR A 86 19.12 10.96 12.42
C THR A 86 18.70 11.70 11.14
N CYS A 87 18.62 11.00 10.00
CA CYS A 87 18.14 11.55 8.73
C CYS A 87 16.62 11.70 8.65
N ILE A 88 15.88 11.21 9.65
CA ILE A 88 14.42 11.34 9.73
C ILE A 88 14.10 12.63 10.47
N CYS A 89 13.41 13.54 9.78
CA CYS A 89 12.80 14.73 10.34
C CYS A 89 11.35 14.42 10.73
N VAL A 90 10.96 14.67 11.99
CA VAL A 90 9.56 14.53 12.41
C VAL A 90 8.87 15.88 12.30
N LEU A 91 7.78 15.91 11.55
CA LEU A 91 6.94 17.06 11.29
C LEU A 91 5.59 16.86 11.98
N GLY A 92 5.36 17.61 13.05
CA GLY A 92 4.09 17.56 13.79
C GLY A 92 2.96 18.30 13.06
N GLY A 93 1.79 17.69 12.98
CA GLY A 93 0.59 18.27 12.37
C GLY A 93 -0.26 17.25 11.62
N TYR A 94 -1.44 17.65 11.18
CA TYR A 94 -2.20 16.80 10.25
C TYR A 94 -1.55 16.83 8.87
N SER A 95 -1.63 15.71 8.15
CA SER A 95 -1.09 15.60 6.79
C SER A 95 -1.61 16.71 5.86
N THR A 96 -2.89 17.05 5.97
CA THR A 96 -3.52 18.11 5.17
C THR A 96 -2.92 19.50 5.43
N GLU A 97 -2.30 19.71 6.59
CA GLU A 97 -1.70 20.98 6.97
C GLU A 97 -0.23 21.06 6.53
N VAL A 98 0.51 19.95 6.65
CA VAL A 98 1.98 19.97 6.55
C VAL A 98 2.53 19.31 5.30
N LEU A 99 1.76 18.46 4.60
CA LEU A 99 2.23 17.72 3.43
C LEU A 99 2.73 18.64 2.32
N ALA A 100 2.07 19.79 2.09
CA ALA A 100 2.49 20.76 1.09
C ALA A 100 3.93 21.24 1.36
N SER A 101 4.22 21.65 2.60
CA SER A 101 5.56 22.11 3.00
C SER A 101 6.63 21.01 2.89
N ALA A 102 6.25 19.75 3.08
CA ALA A 102 7.16 18.61 2.98
C ALA A 102 7.64 18.34 1.54
N ILE A 103 6.92 18.81 0.51
CA ILE A 103 7.17 18.49 -0.91
C ILE A 103 7.19 19.70 -1.86
N GLU A 104 7.03 20.94 -1.36
CA GLU A 104 6.92 22.14 -2.20
C GLU A 104 8.22 22.54 -2.90
N ASP A 105 9.36 22.10 -2.38
CA ASP A 105 10.71 22.35 -2.91
C ASP A 105 10.99 21.65 -4.26
N LYS A 106 10.00 20.95 -4.81
CA LYS A 106 10.04 20.22 -6.09
C LYS A 106 11.06 19.08 -6.12
N LYS A 107 11.64 18.69 -4.98
CA LYS A 107 12.45 17.48 -4.89
C LYS A 107 11.57 16.26 -5.19
N ARG A 108 12.08 15.36 -6.03
CA ARG A 108 11.37 14.10 -6.34
C ARG A 108 11.16 13.33 -5.04
N SER A 109 9.92 12.95 -4.81
CA SER A 109 9.50 12.38 -3.53
C SER A 109 8.76 11.06 -3.72
N ILE A 110 8.98 10.11 -2.83
CA ILE A 110 8.09 8.96 -2.59
C ILE A 110 7.23 9.33 -1.39
N VAL A 111 5.92 9.51 -1.62
CA VAL A 111 4.96 9.83 -0.57
C VAL A 111 4.10 8.60 -0.32
N TRP A 112 4.16 8.05 0.90
CA TRP A 112 3.30 6.94 1.32
C TRP A 112 2.40 7.35 2.48
N LEU A 113 1.12 7.58 2.17
CA LEU A 113 0.07 7.92 3.13
C LEU A 113 -0.63 6.64 3.63
N ASP A 114 -0.04 5.95 4.62
CA ASP A 114 -0.55 4.68 5.16
C ASP A 114 -1.68 4.89 6.18
N TYR A 115 -2.89 5.26 5.73
CA TYR A 115 -4.04 5.43 6.63
C TYR A 115 -4.59 4.08 7.10
N ASP A 116 -4.99 4.04 8.36
CA ASP A 116 -5.70 2.91 8.98
C ASP A 116 -7.24 3.08 8.98
N LYS A 117 -7.73 4.28 8.63
CA LYS A 117 -9.15 4.62 8.51
C LYS A 117 -9.65 4.54 7.07
N GLY A 118 -10.97 4.58 6.91
CA GLY A 118 -11.65 4.52 5.62
C GLY A 118 -12.13 5.91 5.15
N PRO A 119 -12.90 5.95 4.05
CA PRO A 119 -13.48 7.18 3.53
C PRO A 119 -14.28 7.96 4.58
N GLY A 120 -14.11 9.28 4.62
CA GLY A 120 -14.78 10.19 5.55
C GLY A 120 -14.14 10.28 6.95
N GLU A 121 -13.21 9.39 7.29
CA GLU A 121 -12.41 9.46 8.53
C GLU A 121 -10.95 9.81 8.26
N ALA A 122 -10.37 9.27 7.17
CA ALA A 122 -9.05 9.67 6.68
C ALA A 122 -9.21 10.80 5.64
N PRO A 123 -8.34 11.84 5.65
CA PRO A 123 -8.37 12.92 4.68
C PRO A 123 -7.61 12.58 3.38
N ALA A 124 -7.67 11.32 2.93
CA ALA A 124 -6.85 10.84 1.82
C ALA A 124 -7.12 11.59 0.51
N GLU A 125 -8.38 11.96 0.26
CA GLU A 125 -8.79 12.72 -0.92
C GLU A 125 -8.08 14.08 -0.99
N GLU A 126 -8.02 14.79 0.13
CA GLU A 126 -7.41 16.11 0.24
C GLU A 126 -5.88 16.03 0.15
N ASP A 127 -5.28 15.06 0.83
CA ASP A 127 -3.82 14.86 0.80
C ASP A 127 -3.31 14.44 -0.59
N ILE A 128 -4.09 13.63 -1.31
CA ILE A 128 -3.81 13.30 -2.71
C ILE A 128 -3.83 14.58 -3.57
N GLU A 129 -4.85 15.43 -3.44
CA GLU A 129 -4.91 16.72 -4.16
C GLU A 129 -3.72 17.63 -3.82
N ILE A 130 -3.30 17.67 -2.54
CA ILE A 130 -2.10 18.41 -2.11
C ILE A 130 -0.84 17.86 -2.79
N PHE A 131 -0.67 16.53 -2.83
CA PHE A 131 0.44 15.90 -3.55
C PHE A 131 0.48 16.35 -5.02
N PHE A 132 -0.64 16.19 -5.74
CA PHE A 132 -0.69 16.52 -7.18
C PHE A 132 -0.58 18.03 -7.47
N ARG A 133 -0.80 18.91 -6.50
CA ARG A 133 -0.54 20.35 -6.65
C ARG A 133 0.93 20.69 -6.55
N HIS A 134 1.68 20.01 -5.67
CA HIS A 134 3.05 20.41 -5.32
C HIS A 134 4.13 19.51 -5.92
N ALA A 135 3.87 18.21 -6.12
CA ALA A 135 4.87 17.24 -6.56
C ALA A 135 5.44 17.54 -7.96
N SER A 136 6.74 17.26 -8.13
CA SER A 136 7.44 17.33 -9.41
C SER A 136 7.29 16.04 -10.22
N SER A 137 7.57 16.10 -11.53
CA SER A 137 7.63 14.90 -12.37
C SER A 137 8.70 13.94 -11.85
N GLY A 138 8.39 12.64 -11.90
CA GLY A 138 9.19 11.57 -11.33
C GLY A 138 8.86 11.26 -9.87
N SER A 139 7.97 12.04 -9.23
CA SER A 139 7.51 11.74 -7.87
C SER A 139 6.48 10.61 -7.86
N ILE A 140 6.44 9.88 -6.76
CA ILE A 140 5.60 8.70 -6.55
C ILE A 140 4.68 8.98 -5.38
N VAL A 141 3.39 8.66 -5.52
CA VAL A 141 2.42 8.66 -4.43
C VAL A 141 1.77 7.31 -4.31
N MET A 142 1.61 6.87 -3.08
CA MET A 142 0.82 5.71 -2.71
C MET A 142 0.06 6.04 -1.43
N PHE A 143 -1.15 5.52 -1.29
CA PHE A 143 -1.87 5.58 -0.03
C PHE A 143 -2.46 4.22 0.28
N SER A 144 -2.57 3.94 1.56
CA SER A 144 -3.28 2.78 2.09
C SER A 144 -4.53 3.24 2.82
N MET A 145 -5.61 2.47 2.74
CA MET A 145 -6.88 2.83 3.37
C MET A 145 -7.69 1.58 3.74
N ASN A 146 -8.44 1.69 4.83
CA ASN A 146 -9.40 0.66 5.23
C ASN A 146 -10.60 0.61 4.28
N ALA A 147 -10.81 -0.54 3.64
CA ALA A 147 -11.84 -0.79 2.65
C ALA A 147 -12.98 -1.66 3.20
N HIS A 148 -13.42 -1.42 4.44
CA HIS A 148 -14.51 -2.19 5.05
C HIS A 148 -15.88 -1.66 4.62
N GLY A 149 -16.64 -2.46 3.87
CA GLY A 149 -17.95 -2.08 3.29
C GLY A 149 -19.06 -1.77 4.29
N GLU A 150 -18.87 -2.04 5.59
CA GLU A 150 -19.82 -1.54 6.61
C GLU A 150 -19.71 -0.03 6.84
N ARG A 151 -18.59 0.62 6.45
CA ARG A 151 -18.41 2.07 6.63
C ARG A 151 -19.37 2.90 5.78
N ILE A 152 -19.79 2.37 4.63
CA ILE A 152 -20.77 3.03 3.74
C ILE A 152 -22.22 2.77 4.16
N ARG A 153 -22.47 1.93 5.18
CA ARG A 153 -23.82 1.75 5.76
C ARG A 153 -24.12 2.86 6.76
N LEU A 154 -24.37 4.05 6.24
CA LEU A 154 -24.76 5.20 7.05
C LEU A 154 -26.22 5.08 7.51
N ARG A 155 -26.50 5.53 8.74
CA ARG A 155 -27.89 5.61 9.24
C ARG A 155 -28.64 6.67 8.45
N LYS A 156 -29.92 6.41 8.18
CA LYS A 156 -30.82 7.44 7.64
C LYS A 156 -31.00 8.56 8.66
N ASP A 157 -31.27 9.78 8.19
CA ASP A 157 -31.49 10.96 9.04
C ASP A 157 -32.67 10.76 10.02
N THR A 158 -33.63 9.91 9.65
CA THR A 158 -34.76 9.50 10.49
C THR A 158 -34.39 8.55 11.64
N GLY A 159 -33.14 8.10 11.70
CA GLY A 159 -32.63 7.13 12.67
C GLY A 159 -33.11 5.68 12.45
N LYS A 160 -34.03 5.44 11.50
CA LYS A 160 -34.58 4.10 11.20
C LYS A 160 -33.95 3.51 9.93
N GLY A 161 -33.13 2.48 10.12
CA GLY A 161 -32.49 1.72 9.04
C GLY A 161 -31.26 2.42 8.43
N PHE A 162 -30.71 1.78 7.40
CA PHE A 162 -29.51 2.24 6.71
C PHE A 162 -29.86 2.80 5.32
N LYS A 163 -29.09 3.80 4.88
CA LYS A 163 -29.11 4.28 3.50
C LYS A 163 -28.65 3.15 2.55
N PRO A 164 -29.08 3.15 1.28
CA PRO A 164 -28.44 2.36 0.23
C PRO A 164 -26.93 2.61 0.21
N ARG A 165 -26.13 1.59 -0.11
CA ARG A 165 -24.67 1.67 0.02
C ARG A 165 -24.08 2.71 -0.93
N LEU A 166 -24.67 2.89 -2.11
CA LEU A 166 -24.25 3.91 -3.08
C LEU A 166 -24.51 5.32 -2.57
N GLU A 167 -25.65 5.55 -1.91
CA GLU A 167 -25.96 6.84 -1.29
C GLU A 167 -24.99 7.12 -0.13
N GLY A 168 -24.74 6.13 0.74
CA GLY A 168 -23.77 6.28 1.82
C GLY A 168 -22.34 6.53 1.33
N LEU A 169 -21.91 5.88 0.24
CA LEU A 169 -20.62 6.17 -0.38
C LEU A 169 -20.56 7.60 -0.95
N LYS A 170 -21.64 8.08 -1.57
CA LYS A 170 -21.75 9.46 -2.06
C LYS A 170 -21.71 10.49 -0.94
N ASP A 171 -22.25 10.18 0.24
CA ASP A 171 -22.13 11.09 1.39
C ASP A 171 -20.67 11.21 1.85
N LEU A 172 -19.90 10.11 1.83
CA LEU A 172 -18.50 10.08 2.27
C LEU A 172 -17.55 10.70 1.23
N LEU A 173 -17.64 10.26 -0.02
CA LEU A 173 -16.72 10.63 -1.11
C LEU A 173 -17.25 11.78 -1.98
N LYS A 174 -18.49 12.21 -1.78
CA LYS A 174 -19.12 13.34 -2.48
C LYS A 174 -19.01 13.19 -4.01
N HIS A 175 -18.34 14.15 -4.65
CA HIS A 175 -18.19 14.26 -6.09
C HIS A 175 -17.18 13.26 -6.66
N LEU A 176 -16.44 12.53 -5.83
CA LEU A 176 -15.46 11.55 -6.30
C LEU A 176 -16.10 10.26 -6.79
N VAL A 177 -17.34 9.95 -6.39
CA VAL A 177 -18.03 8.72 -6.78
C VAL A 177 -18.41 8.79 -8.27
N PRO A 178 -17.81 7.98 -9.16
CA PRO A 178 -18.11 8.01 -10.58
C PRO A 178 -19.52 7.47 -10.89
N SER A 179 -20.06 7.87 -12.04
CA SER A 179 -21.39 7.45 -12.50
C SER A 179 -21.50 5.95 -12.83
N TRP A 180 -20.36 5.27 -13.04
CA TRP A 180 -20.33 3.84 -13.34
C TRP A 180 -20.55 2.95 -12.10
N VAL A 181 -20.41 3.50 -10.88
CA VAL A 181 -20.54 2.75 -9.63
C VAL A 181 -22.01 2.40 -9.37
N LYS A 182 -22.28 1.11 -9.13
CA LYS A 182 -23.61 0.57 -8.84
C LYS A 182 -23.63 -0.09 -7.46
N GLU A 183 -24.83 -0.35 -6.93
CA GLU A 183 -25.00 -1.05 -5.64
C GLU A 183 -24.30 -2.42 -5.59
N ASP A 184 -24.28 -3.16 -6.71
CA ASP A 184 -23.60 -4.46 -6.78
C ASP A 184 -22.06 -4.35 -6.66
N ASP A 185 -21.49 -3.21 -7.01
CA ASP A 185 -20.05 -2.92 -6.89
C ASP A 185 -19.64 -2.63 -5.44
N LEU A 186 -20.61 -2.50 -4.54
CA LEU A 186 -20.44 -2.11 -3.15
C LEU A 186 -20.71 -3.26 -2.17
N LYS A 187 -20.75 -4.51 -2.65
CA LYS A 187 -20.76 -5.72 -1.80
C LYS A 187 -19.41 -5.85 -1.07
N ASN A 188 -19.36 -6.62 0.01
CA ASN A 188 -18.15 -6.69 0.83
C ASN A 188 -16.94 -7.25 0.04
N GLU A 189 -17.23 -8.11 -0.94
CA GLU A 189 -16.25 -8.79 -1.78
C GLU A 189 -15.75 -7.92 -2.95
N THR A 190 -16.58 -6.98 -3.42
CA THR A 190 -16.33 -6.10 -4.58
C THR A 190 -15.94 -4.68 -4.18
N TYR A 191 -16.34 -4.22 -2.99
CA TYR A 191 -16.08 -2.88 -2.50
C TYR A 191 -14.60 -2.50 -2.48
N PRO A 192 -13.64 -3.36 -2.06
CA PRO A 192 -12.22 -3.00 -2.10
C PRO A 192 -11.71 -2.67 -3.50
N SER A 193 -12.05 -3.48 -4.51
CA SER A 193 -11.65 -3.22 -5.90
C SER A 193 -12.35 -1.98 -6.46
N THR A 194 -13.62 -1.77 -6.12
CA THR A 194 -14.37 -0.57 -6.52
C THR A 194 -13.75 0.69 -5.93
N LEU A 195 -13.43 0.69 -4.64
CA LEU A 195 -12.81 1.81 -3.96
C LEU A 195 -11.43 2.14 -4.54
N ALA A 196 -10.61 1.11 -4.78
CA ALA A 196 -9.31 1.26 -5.44
C ALA A 196 -9.44 1.94 -6.81
N ARG A 197 -10.39 1.46 -7.64
CA ARG A 197 -10.65 2.03 -8.97
C ARG A 197 -11.12 3.49 -8.90
N ILE A 198 -12.01 3.83 -7.96
CA ILE A 198 -12.47 5.22 -7.74
C ILE A 198 -11.27 6.14 -7.50
N PHE A 199 -10.36 5.75 -6.61
CA PHE A 199 -9.18 6.57 -6.31
C PHE A 199 -8.17 6.61 -7.46
N LEU A 200 -7.97 5.51 -8.18
CA LEU A 200 -7.10 5.50 -9.38
C LEU A 200 -7.65 6.43 -10.48
N ASP A 201 -8.96 6.39 -10.74
CA ASP A 201 -9.63 7.32 -11.68
C ASP A 201 -9.52 8.78 -11.19
N HIS A 202 -9.65 9.02 -9.88
CA HIS A 202 -9.46 10.34 -9.30
C HIS A 202 -8.02 10.83 -9.49
N MET A 203 -7.01 10.03 -9.13
CA MET A 203 -5.59 10.38 -9.29
C MET A 203 -5.21 10.66 -10.75
N LYS A 204 -5.76 9.91 -11.72
CA LYS A 204 -5.58 10.19 -13.15
C LYS A 204 -6.16 11.53 -13.60
N SER A 205 -7.27 11.93 -13.01
CA SER A 205 -7.99 13.13 -13.41
C SER A 205 -7.46 14.41 -12.76
N ILE A 206 -6.76 14.34 -11.62
CA ILE A 206 -6.23 15.53 -10.93
C ILE A 206 -5.25 16.34 -11.81
N PRO A 207 -4.18 15.75 -12.40
CA PRO A 207 -3.26 16.52 -13.23
C PRO A 207 -3.94 17.26 -14.38
N VAL A 208 -4.95 16.62 -14.99
CA VAL A 208 -5.76 17.20 -16.08
C VAL A 208 -6.59 18.38 -15.57
N ARG A 209 -7.28 18.24 -14.43
CA ARG A 209 -8.04 19.34 -13.81
C ARG A 209 -7.17 20.52 -13.41
N LEU A 210 -5.96 20.25 -12.94
CA LEU A 210 -4.98 21.27 -12.58
C LEU A 210 -4.27 21.90 -13.80
N GLY A 211 -4.57 21.45 -15.02
CA GLY A 211 -3.96 21.96 -16.25
C GLY A 211 -2.46 21.67 -16.35
N ARG A 212 -1.97 20.63 -15.67
CA ARG A 212 -0.54 20.28 -15.68
C ARG A 212 -0.19 19.46 -16.93
N THR A 213 1.04 19.62 -17.40
CA THR A 213 1.60 18.84 -18.54
C THR A 213 2.13 17.45 -18.14
N VAL A 214 1.85 17.02 -16.92
CA VAL A 214 2.19 15.71 -16.37
C VAL A 214 0.94 14.84 -16.29
N LYS A 215 1.14 13.53 -16.22
CA LYS A 215 0.08 12.54 -16.02
C LYS A 215 0.43 11.55 -14.94
N PHE A 216 -0.59 10.97 -14.34
CA PHE A 216 -0.42 9.89 -13.37
C PHE A 216 -0.39 8.53 -14.08
N ILE A 217 0.65 7.75 -13.82
CA ILE A 217 0.82 6.38 -14.28
C ILE A 217 0.62 5.45 -13.07
N PRO A 218 -0.51 4.73 -13.00
CA PRO A 218 -0.74 3.73 -11.95
C PRO A 218 0.35 2.66 -11.95
N LEU A 219 0.84 2.31 -10.77
CA LEU A 219 1.79 1.21 -10.57
C LEU A 219 1.24 0.17 -9.58
N TYR A 220 0.42 0.59 -8.62
CA TYR A 220 -0.01 -0.25 -7.51
C TYR A 220 -1.53 -0.28 -7.40
N ASN A 221 -2.10 -1.48 -7.38
CA ASN A 221 -3.47 -1.76 -6.94
C ASN A 221 -3.46 -3.05 -6.11
N ILE A 222 -3.36 -2.90 -4.80
CA ILE A 222 -3.14 -3.99 -3.85
C ILE A 222 -4.30 -4.05 -2.86
N TYR A 223 -4.73 -5.26 -2.53
CA TYR A 223 -5.63 -5.58 -1.44
C TYR A 223 -4.98 -6.58 -0.51
N TYR A 224 -5.17 -6.38 0.80
CA TYR A 224 -4.75 -7.33 1.81
C TYR A 224 -5.64 -7.28 3.05
N ARG A 225 -5.51 -8.27 3.94
CA ARG A 225 -6.27 -8.33 5.19
C ARG A 225 -5.43 -8.89 6.34
N ASP A 226 -5.09 -8.02 7.28
CA ASP A 226 -4.54 -8.39 8.60
C ASP A 226 -5.55 -7.97 9.67
N GLY A 227 -6.71 -8.63 9.70
CA GLY A 227 -7.88 -8.26 10.52
C GLY A 227 -8.89 -7.40 9.76
N ALA A 228 -8.49 -6.21 9.29
CA ALA A 228 -9.33 -5.34 8.47
C ALA A 228 -8.95 -5.41 6.97
N PRO A 229 -9.93 -5.33 6.04
CA PRO A 229 -9.63 -5.20 4.62
C PRO A 229 -8.97 -3.85 4.37
N MET A 230 -7.83 -3.88 3.70
CA MET A 230 -7.05 -2.71 3.33
C MET A 230 -6.84 -2.72 1.82
N ILE A 231 -6.82 -1.53 1.22
CA ILE A 231 -6.31 -1.32 -0.12
C ILE A 231 -5.06 -0.45 -0.05
N THR A 232 -4.15 -0.64 -0.99
CA THR A 232 -3.07 0.30 -1.28
C THR A 232 -3.03 0.54 -2.77
N VAL A 233 -3.19 1.81 -3.16
CA VAL A 233 -3.13 2.22 -4.56
C VAL A 233 -2.14 3.36 -4.72
N GLY A 234 -1.53 3.44 -5.90
CA GLY A 234 -0.50 4.43 -6.13
C GLY A 234 0.16 4.31 -7.49
N GLY A 235 1.09 5.22 -7.74
CA GLY A 235 1.73 5.36 -9.04
C GLY A 235 2.66 6.56 -9.10
N MET A 236 3.11 6.86 -10.30
CA MET A 236 4.12 7.87 -10.58
C MET A 236 3.53 9.03 -11.38
N LEU A 237 3.88 10.25 -11.00
CA LEU A 237 3.56 11.45 -11.76
C LEU A 237 4.65 11.68 -12.81
N CYS A 238 4.31 11.62 -14.09
CA CYS A 238 5.28 11.67 -15.18
C CYS A 238 4.92 12.76 -16.20
N ASP A 239 5.92 13.55 -16.59
CA ASP A 239 5.92 14.22 -17.89
C ASP A 239 6.21 13.20 -19.01
N LYS A 240 6.30 13.69 -20.25
CA LYS A 240 6.54 12.84 -21.42
C LYS A 240 7.90 12.10 -21.36
N SER A 241 8.92 12.72 -20.78
CA SER A 241 10.26 12.14 -20.67
C SER A 241 10.30 11.04 -19.60
N ASP A 242 9.78 11.35 -18.41
CA ASP A 242 9.72 10.39 -17.31
C ASP A 242 8.79 9.21 -17.64
N GLU A 243 7.71 9.43 -18.41
CA GLU A 243 6.87 8.34 -18.91
C GLU A 243 7.64 7.39 -19.83
N THR A 244 8.38 7.95 -20.80
CA THR A 244 9.18 7.15 -21.75
C THR A 244 10.21 6.32 -20.98
N THR A 245 10.84 6.95 -19.99
CA THR A 245 11.83 6.33 -19.10
C THR A 245 11.20 5.21 -18.28
N LEU A 246 10.07 5.46 -17.62
CA LEU A 246 9.33 4.46 -16.83
C LEU A 246 8.90 3.27 -17.70
N THR A 247 8.39 3.53 -18.91
CA THR A 247 7.97 2.48 -19.85
C THR A 247 9.14 1.58 -20.25
N SER A 248 10.33 2.16 -20.44
CA SER A 248 11.54 1.39 -20.81
C SER A 248 11.96 0.35 -19.76
N LEU A 249 11.60 0.57 -18.49
CA LEU A 249 11.93 -0.35 -17.39
C LEU A 249 11.10 -1.64 -17.40
N ASN A 250 10.00 -1.70 -18.17
CA ASN A 250 9.13 -2.87 -18.32
C ASN A 250 8.75 -3.51 -16.97
N LEU A 251 8.37 -2.68 -15.98
CA LEU A 251 8.13 -3.13 -14.60
C LEU A 251 7.01 -4.16 -14.50
N ASP A 252 5.96 -4.01 -15.29
CA ASP A 252 4.82 -4.92 -15.43
C ASP A 252 5.23 -6.33 -15.89
N LYS A 253 6.30 -6.44 -16.69
CA LYS A 253 6.85 -7.73 -17.12
C LYS A 253 7.75 -8.37 -16.06
N ARG A 254 8.39 -7.56 -15.23
CA ARG A 254 9.33 -7.97 -14.18
C ARG A 254 8.62 -8.34 -12.88
N PHE A 255 7.52 -7.64 -12.58
CA PHE A 255 6.81 -7.73 -11.32
C PHE A 255 5.33 -7.98 -11.59
N PHE A 256 4.83 -9.16 -11.22
CA PHE A 256 3.44 -9.57 -11.42
C PHE A 256 2.42 -8.68 -10.67
N TYR A 257 2.90 -7.85 -9.74
CA TYR A 257 2.12 -6.99 -8.88
C TYR A 257 2.10 -5.53 -9.32
N ILE A 258 2.83 -5.19 -10.40
CA ILE A 258 2.80 -3.85 -10.98
C ILE A 258 1.68 -3.79 -12.02
N GLY A 259 0.74 -2.88 -11.82
CA GLY A 259 -0.37 -2.67 -12.72
C GLY A 259 -1.57 -2.05 -12.04
N GLU A 260 -2.48 -1.57 -12.88
CA GLU A 260 -3.78 -1.05 -12.43
C GLU A 260 -4.79 -2.16 -12.19
N GLU A 261 -4.83 -3.16 -13.07
CA GLU A 261 -5.75 -4.30 -12.99
C GLU A 261 -5.06 -5.58 -13.48
N PRO A 262 -5.42 -6.76 -12.94
CA PRO A 262 -6.35 -6.96 -11.82
C PRO A 262 -5.76 -6.52 -10.48
N GLN A 263 -6.62 -6.10 -9.54
CA GLN A 263 -6.20 -5.84 -8.15
C GLN A 263 -5.47 -7.06 -7.57
N LEU A 264 -4.22 -6.85 -7.13
CA LEU A 264 -3.45 -7.90 -6.47
C LEU A 264 -4.02 -8.18 -5.08
N ARG A 265 -4.41 -9.42 -4.83
CA ARG A 265 -4.72 -9.90 -3.48
C ARG A 265 -3.50 -10.54 -2.83
N ILE A 266 -3.09 -10.00 -1.69
CA ILE A 266 -2.06 -10.57 -0.80
C ILE A 266 -2.78 -11.35 0.29
N GLU A 267 -2.65 -12.67 0.24
CA GLU A 267 -3.26 -13.63 1.16
C GLU A 267 -2.22 -14.66 1.58
N VAL A 268 -1.30 -14.24 2.45
CA VAL A 268 -0.20 -15.06 2.93
C VAL A 268 -0.72 -16.10 3.94
N PRO A 269 -0.41 -17.40 3.77
CA PRO A 269 -0.87 -18.42 4.70
C PRO A 269 -0.18 -18.28 6.06
N HIS A 270 -0.92 -18.60 7.12
CA HIS A 270 -0.35 -18.75 8.46
C HIS A 270 0.39 -20.08 8.54
N LEU A 271 1.72 -20.03 8.42
CA LEU A 271 2.58 -21.21 8.48
C LEU A 271 3.43 -21.19 9.76
N THR A 272 3.49 -22.32 10.43
CA THR A 272 4.50 -22.58 11.47
C THR A 272 5.89 -22.66 10.84
N PRO A 273 6.98 -22.44 11.62
CA PRO A 273 8.34 -22.63 11.11
C PRO A 273 8.57 -24.01 10.50
N LYS A 274 7.96 -25.07 11.07
CA LYS A 274 8.09 -26.44 10.56
C LYS A 274 7.40 -26.63 9.20
N GLU A 275 6.19 -26.09 9.04
CA GLU A 275 5.47 -26.13 7.75
C GLU A 275 6.21 -25.34 6.67
N LYS A 276 6.73 -24.16 7.01
CA LYS A 276 7.54 -23.36 6.08
C LYS A 276 8.80 -24.10 5.65
N ILE A 277 9.55 -24.68 6.59
CA ILE A 277 10.76 -25.46 6.28
C ILE A 277 10.41 -26.65 5.38
N LEU A 278 9.31 -27.36 5.67
CA LEU A 278 8.84 -28.45 4.84
C LEU A 278 8.59 -27.98 3.40
N ILE A 279 7.82 -26.91 3.20
CA ILE A 279 7.57 -26.34 1.87
C ILE A 279 8.89 -25.91 1.20
N ASP A 280 9.79 -25.28 1.96
CA ASP A 280 11.11 -24.84 1.49
C ASP A 280 12.08 -25.99 1.18
N CYS A 281 11.82 -27.20 1.67
CA CYS A 281 12.60 -28.39 1.29
C CYS A 281 11.96 -29.14 0.13
N THR A 282 10.64 -29.04 -0.04
CA THR A 282 9.89 -29.84 -1.02
C THR A 282 9.66 -29.12 -2.34
N VAL A 283 9.41 -27.80 -2.36
CA VAL A 283 9.06 -27.09 -3.61
C VAL A 283 10.31 -26.78 -4.44
N PRO A 284 10.45 -27.28 -5.68
CA PRO A 284 11.57 -26.97 -6.56
C PRO A 284 11.83 -25.45 -6.72
N TYR A 285 13.10 -25.04 -6.72
CA TYR A 285 13.51 -23.62 -6.77
C TYR A 285 13.04 -22.90 -8.05
N ASN A 286 12.91 -23.60 -9.17
CA ASN A 286 12.39 -23.03 -10.42
C ASN A 286 10.91 -22.64 -10.33
N LEU A 287 10.08 -23.46 -9.67
CA LEU A 287 8.66 -23.14 -9.41
C LEU A 287 8.49 -21.94 -8.47
N ARG A 288 9.52 -21.61 -7.69
CA ARG A 288 9.52 -20.42 -6.82
C ARG A 288 9.70 -19.12 -7.60
N ASN A 289 10.48 -19.13 -8.69
CA ASN A 289 10.81 -17.91 -9.44
C ASN A 289 9.84 -17.61 -10.60
N ASP A 290 9.18 -18.62 -11.15
CA ASP A 290 8.22 -18.45 -12.25
C ASP A 290 6.81 -18.16 -11.72
N CYS A 291 6.54 -16.89 -11.39
CA CYS A 291 5.21 -16.43 -10.98
C CYS A 291 4.15 -16.49 -12.11
N LYS A 292 4.55 -16.83 -13.35
CA LYS A 292 3.64 -17.02 -14.48
C LYS A 292 3.32 -18.51 -14.61
N MET A 293 2.13 -18.88 -14.15
CA MET A 293 1.51 -20.20 -14.31
C MET A 293 2.20 -21.33 -13.52
N ILE A 294 1.97 -21.37 -12.21
CA ILE A 294 2.19 -22.61 -11.46
C ILE A 294 0.92 -23.46 -11.61
N GLY A 295 0.87 -24.25 -12.69
CA GLY A 295 0.18 -25.52 -12.59
C GLY A 295 0.99 -26.36 -11.60
N LEU A 296 0.48 -26.60 -10.39
CA LEU A 296 1.03 -27.59 -9.45
C LEU A 296 0.86 -29.04 -9.97
N ASP A 297 0.73 -29.22 -11.28
CA ASP A 297 0.34 -30.47 -11.92
C ASP A 297 1.45 -31.56 -11.83
N GLY A 298 2.59 -31.21 -11.22
CA GLY A 298 3.68 -32.12 -10.86
C GLY A 298 3.99 -32.21 -9.36
N LEU A 299 3.31 -31.46 -8.50
CA LEU A 299 3.42 -31.60 -7.04
C LEU A 299 2.26 -32.47 -6.55
N GLY A 300 2.44 -33.78 -6.66
CA GLY A 300 1.54 -34.72 -6.01
C GLY A 300 1.64 -34.56 -4.49
N PRO A 301 0.59 -34.89 -3.72
CA PRO A 301 0.64 -34.95 -2.26
C PRO A 301 1.75 -35.87 -1.68
N ASN A 302 2.48 -36.59 -2.54
CA ASN A 302 3.35 -37.72 -2.19
C ASN A 302 4.85 -37.38 -2.04
N ASP A 303 5.29 -36.14 -2.24
CA ASP A 303 6.69 -35.73 -2.05
C ASP A 303 7.01 -35.32 -0.59
N GLY A 304 6.63 -36.18 0.37
CA GLY A 304 6.89 -35.96 1.80
C GLY A 304 5.90 -35.03 2.51
N MET A 305 4.81 -34.63 1.85
CA MET A 305 3.74 -33.79 2.42
C MET A 305 2.45 -34.56 2.75
N GLU A 306 2.39 -35.89 2.56
CA GLU A 306 1.17 -36.71 2.71
C GLU A 306 0.48 -36.58 4.08
N ASN A 307 1.23 -36.18 5.12
CA ASN A 307 0.72 -35.99 6.48
C ASN A 307 0.77 -34.54 6.98
N ALA A 308 1.14 -33.58 6.13
CA ALA A 308 1.21 -32.17 6.51
C ALA A 308 -0.16 -31.51 6.30
N PRO A 309 -0.69 -30.73 7.27
CA PRO A 309 -1.99 -30.06 7.16
C PRO A 309 -1.90 -28.80 6.26
N ILE A 310 -1.30 -28.91 5.08
CA ILE A 310 -1.07 -27.82 4.14
C ILE A 310 -1.97 -28.01 2.93
N SER A 311 -2.95 -27.11 2.73
CA SER A 311 -3.83 -27.17 1.57
C SER A 311 -3.10 -26.73 0.28
N ARG A 312 -3.66 -27.11 -0.88
CA ARG A 312 -3.14 -26.67 -2.18
C ARG A 312 -3.17 -25.15 -2.30
N GLU A 313 -4.24 -24.50 -1.84
CA GLU A 313 -4.37 -23.04 -1.84
C GLU A 313 -3.30 -22.36 -0.99
N MET A 314 -2.99 -22.92 0.20
CA MET A 314 -1.91 -22.41 1.05
C MET A 314 -0.56 -22.51 0.35
N LEU A 315 -0.31 -23.61 -0.35
CA LEU A 315 0.92 -23.80 -1.11
C LEU A 315 1.04 -22.79 -2.26
N GLU A 316 -0.02 -22.61 -3.05
CA GLU A 316 -0.05 -21.64 -4.17
C GLU A 316 0.22 -20.21 -3.67
N GLN A 317 -0.43 -19.80 -2.57
CA GLN A 317 -0.20 -18.48 -1.98
C GLN A 317 1.22 -18.34 -1.40
N TYR A 318 1.74 -19.37 -0.74
CA TYR A 318 3.12 -19.35 -0.25
C TYR A 318 4.09 -19.16 -1.40
N VAL A 319 4.01 -19.99 -2.45
CA VAL A 319 4.96 -19.93 -3.56
C VAL A 319 4.91 -18.56 -4.26
N LYS A 320 3.71 -18.00 -4.43
CA LYS A 320 3.52 -16.66 -5.00
C LYS A 320 4.25 -15.56 -4.21
N PHE A 321 4.30 -15.66 -2.88
CA PHE A 321 4.88 -14.62 -2.01
C PHE A 321 6.12 -15.05 -1.24
N HIS A 322 6.72 -16.20 -1.55
CA HIS A 322 7.76 -16.82 -0.71
C HIS A 322 8.99 -15.91 -0.49
N ARG A 323 9.39 -15.11 -1.50
CA ARG A 323 10.50 -14.13 -1.39
C ARG A 323 10.22 -13.03 -0.37
N TYR A 324 8.93 -12.75 -0.14
CA TYR A 324 8.47 -11.66 0.72
C TYR A 324 7.94 -12.18 2.06
N PHE A 325 7.87 -13.49 2.25
CA PHE A 325 7.35 -14.09 3.48
C PHE A 325 8.12 -13.56 4.72
N PRO A 326 7.43 -13.21 5.81
CA PRO A 326 8.08 -12.70 7.01
C PRO A 326 8.89 -13.82 7.71
N TYR A 327 10.08 -13.47 8.21
CA TYR A 327 10.84 -14.32 9.10
C TYR A 327 10.64 -13.78 10.52
N TYR A 328 9.81 -14.47 11.30
CA TYR A 328 9.66 -14.16 12.72
C TYR A 328 10.70 -14.96 13.48
N ALA A 329 11.74 -14.28 13.95
CA ALA A 329 12.68 -14.83 14.92
C ALA A 329 12.72 -13.88 16.12
N GLU A 330 12.71 -14.44 17.32
CA GLU A 330 13.10 -13.70 18.50
C GLU A 330 14.60 -13.39 18.37
N VAL A 331 14.95 -12.11 18.31
CA VAL A 331 16.33 -11.68 18.45
C VAL A 331 16.59 -11.66 19.95
N ILE A 332 17.14 -12.75 20.47
CA ILE A 332 17.58 -12.87 21.88
C ILE A 332 18.79 -11.98 22.12
#